data_AF-A0A9D2FCT4-F1
#
_entry.id   AF-A0A9D2FCT4-F1
#
_cell.length_a   1.000
_cell.length_b   1.000
_cell.length_c   1.000
_cell.angle_alpha   90.00
_cell.angle_beta   90.00
_cell.angle_gamma   90.00
#
_symmetry.space_group_name_H-M   'P 1'
#
loop_
_entity.id
_entity.type
_entity.pdbx_description
1 polymer ?
#
loop_
_entity_poly.entity_id
_entity_poly.type
_entity_poly.pdbx_seq_one_letter_code
_entity_poly.pdbx_strand_id
1 'polypeptide(L)' 'MPTDKPPFTFHMQSDHLEKMRYIAKQETRSLSNLLEHLCCIYIQKYEQECGEIQLPQLPESK' A
#
# COMPACT_ATOMS: atom_id res chain seq x y z
N MET A 1 1.56 -1.15 18.73
CA MET A 1 2.25 0.14 18.58
C MET A 1 1.28 1.11 17.92
N PRO A 2 1.11 2.34 18.42
CA PRO A 2 0.26 3.33 17.78
C PRO A 2 0.84 3.55 16.39
N THR A 3 0.15 2.98 15.41
CA THR A 3 0.56 3.08 14.03
C THR A 3 -0.02 4.41 13.59
N ASP A 4 0.82 5.44 13.55
CA ASP A 4 0.54 6.82 13.10
C ASP A 4 0.16 6.89 11.60
N LYS A 5 -0.40 5.79 11.07
CA LYS A 5 -0.83 5.68 9.68
C LYS A 5 -2.31 6.07 9.65
N PRO A 6 -2.69 7.06 8.83
CA PRO A 6 -4.09 7.43 8.68
C PRO A 6 -4.90 6.19 8.27
N PRO A 7 -6.03 5.91 8.94
CA PRO A 7 -6.89 4.80 8.54
C PRO A 7 -7.45 5.08 7.15
N PHE A 8 -6.99 4.33 6.15
CA PHE A 8 -7.55 4.39 4.81
C PHE A 8 -8.54 3.23 4.64
N THR A 9 -9.71 3.54 4.08
CA THR A 9 -10.69 2.52 3.72
C THR A 9 -10.43 2.12 2.27
N PHE A 10 -10.04 0.86 2.06
CA PHE A 10 -9.82 0.32 0.72
C PHE A 10 -11.09 -0.34 0.21
N HIS A 11 -11.74 0.26 -0.78
CA HIS A 11 -12.84 -0.37 -1.49
C HIS A 11 -12.27 -1.21 -2.63
N MET A 12 -12.27 -2.53 -2.47
CA MET A 12 -12.07 -3.42 -3.61
C MET A 12 -13.02 -4.62 -3.54
N GLN A 13 -13.05 -5.36 -4.64
CA GLN A 13 -13.90 -6.54 -4.73
C GLN A 13 -13.51 -7.61 -3.71
N SER A 14 -14.53 -8.26 -3.16
CA SER A 14 -14.40 -9.32 -2.15
C SER A 14 -13.45 -10.43 -2.60
N ASP A 15 -13.50 -10.81 -3.87
CA ASP A 15 -12.64 -11.85 -4.46
C ASP A 15 -11.15 -11.51 -4.36
N HIS A 16 -10.80 -10.26 -4.65
CA HIS A 16 -9.41 -9.79 -4.52
C HIS A 16 -8.99 -9.75 -3.05
N LEU A 17 -9.91 -9.44 -2.14
CA LEU A 17 -9.61 -9.31 -0.70
C LEU A 17 -9.28 -10.67 -0.11
N GLU A 18 -9.99 -11.69 -0.57
CA GLU A 18 -9.75 -13.07 -0.20
C GLU A 18 -8.41 -13.59 -0.74
N LYS A 19 -8.09 -13.28 -1.99
CA LYS A 19 -6.76 -13.57 -2.58
C LYS A 19 -5.64 -12.87 -1.82
N MET A 20 -5.79 -11.59 -1.49
CA MET A 20 -4.77 -10.89 -0.69
C MET A 20 -4.62 -11.47 0.71
N ARG A 21 -5.73 -11.85 1.37
CA ARG A 21 -5.66 -12.57 2.66
C ARG A 21 -4.94 -13.90 2.54
N TYR A 22 -5.16 -14.63 1.44
CA TYR A 22 -4.48 -15.88 1.18
C TYR A 22 -2.96 -15.67 1.01
N ILE A 23 -2.54 -14.69 0.20
CA ILE A 23 -1.13 -14.35 0.00
C ILE A 23 -0.48 -13.89 1.31
N ALA A 24 -1.16 -13.02 2.07
CA ALA A 24 -0.67 -12.53 3.36
C ALA A 24 -0.43 -13.69 4.36
N LYS A 25 -1.33 -14.68 4.40
CA LYS A 25 -1.15 -15.90 5.20
C LYS A 25 0.08 -16.69 4.78
N GLN A 26 0.33 -16.82 3.47
CA GLN A 26 1.51 -17.54 2.98
C GLN A 26 2.83 -16.82 3.31
N GLU A 27 2.84 -15.50 3.19
CA GLU A 27 4.00 -14.65 3.51
C GLU A 27 4.22 -14.48 5.03
N THR A 28 3.36 -15.05 5.89
CA THR A 28 3.38 -14.86 7.35
C THR A 28 3.35 -13.39 7.76
N ARG A 29 2.67 -12.55 6.95
CA ARG A 29 2.54 -11.11 7.16
C ARG A 29 1.08 -10.74 7.37
N SER A 30 0.83 -9.70 8.15
CA SER A 30 -0.51 -9.10 8.22
C SER A 30 -0.89 -8.51 6.85
N LEU A 31 -2.17 -8.54 6.51
CA LEU A 31 -2.71 -7.95 5.27
C LEU A 31 -2.24 -6.50 5.09
N SER A 32 -2.22 -5.71 6.17
CA SER A 32 -1.73 -4.34 6.17
C SER A 32 -0.25 -4.22 5.79
N ASN A 33 0.61 -5.10 6.30
CA ASN A 33 2.05 -5.11 5.96
C ASN A 33 2.27 -5.56 4.51
N LEU A 34 1.47 -6.50 4.00
CA LEU A 34 1.50 -6.90 2.60
C LEU A 34 1.14 -5.73 1.69
N LEU A 35 0.05 -5.02 1.99
CA LEU A 35 -0.39 -3.85 1.23
C LEU A 35 0.66 -2.74 1.24
N GLU A 36 1.25 -2.45 2.39
CA GLU A 36 2.34 -1.48 2.49
C GLU A 36 3.54 -1.87 1.62
N HIS A 37 3.94 -3.15 1.65
CA HIS A 37 5.03 -3.65 0.84
C HIS A 37 4.74 -3.56 -0.66
N LEU A 38 3.52 -3.95 -1.07
CA LEU A 38 3.06 -3.86 -2.46
C LEU A 38 3.02 -2.42 -2.96
N CYS A 39 2.54 -1.48 -2.15
CA CYS A 39 2.56 -0.06 -2.49
C CYS A 39 3.98 0.44 -2.74
N CYS A 40 4.93 0.10 -1.86
CA CYS A 40 6.32 0.50 -2.02
C CYS A 40 6.95 -0.06 -3.31
N ILE A 41 6.74 -1.36 -3.57
CA ILE A 41 7.23 -2.01 -4.81
C ILE A 41 6.61 -1.37 -6.05
N TYR A 42 5.31 -1.06 -6.01
CA TYR A 42 4.62 -0.46 -7.14
C TYR A 42 5.13 0.94 -7.43
N ILE A 43 5.36 1.76 -6.39
CA ILE A 43 5.95 3.10 -6.51
C ILE A 43 7.34 2.99 -7.14
N GLN A 44 8.21 2.12 -6.62
CA GLN A 44 9.57 1.95 -7.17
C GLN A 44 9.56 1.51 -8.64
N LYS A 45 8.68 0.56 -9.01
CA LYS A 45 8.52 0.14 -10.41
C LYS A 45 8.03 1.28 -11.29
N TYR A 46 7.04 2.03 -10.81
CA TYR A 46 6.49 3.16 -11.54
C TYR A 46 7.55 4.25 -11.75
N GLU A 47 8.35 4.57 -10.73
CA GLU A 47 9.46 5.53 -10.84
C GLU A 47 10.54 5.07 -11.82
N GLN A 48 10.81 3.77 -11.86
CA GLN A 48 11.76 3.18 -12.80
C GLN A 48 11.26 3.21 -14.25
N GLU A 49 9.96 3.01 -14.49
CA GLU A 49 9.37 2.96 -15.84
C GLU A 49 8.94 4.33 -16.38
N CYS A 50 8.37 5.21 -15.54
CA CYS A 50 7.81 6.50 -15.94
C CYS A 50 8.66 7.73 -15.54
N GLY A 51 9.71 7.53 -14.73
CA GLY A 51 10.49 8.62 -14.13
C GLY A 51 10.01 8.99 -12.73
N GLU A 52 10.87 9.66 -11.97
CA GLU A 52 10.68 10.01 -10.56
C GLU A 52 9.34 10.72 -10.32
N ILE A 53 8.57 10.25 -9.34
CA ILE A 53 7.29 10.87 -9.01
C ILE A 53 7.59 12.14 -8.20
N GLN A 54 7.67 13.28 -8.90
CA GLN A 54 7.69 14.58 -8.24
C GLN A 54 6.30 14.90 -7.70
N LEU A 55 6.00 14.39 -6.50
CA LEU A 55 4.85 14.86 -5.73
C LEU A 55 5.11 16.34 -5.38
N PRO A 56 4.27 17.30 -5.86
CA PRO A 56 4.32 18.64 -5.30
C PRO A 56 4.04 18.48 -3.80
N GLN A 57 4.98 18.93 -2.97
CA GLN A 57 4.84 18.99 -1.52
C GLN A 57 3.61 19.86 -1.23
N LEU A 58 2.41 19.28 -1.22
CA LEU A 58 1.22 20.00 -0.81
C LEU A 58 1.29 20.09 0.72
N PRO A 59 1.29 21.31 1.28
CA PRO A 59 1.57 21.54 2.69
C PRO A 59 0.50 20.85 3.55
N GLU A 60 0.96 20.31 4.68
CA GLU A 60 0.14 19.84 5.80
C GLU A 60 -1.08 20.75 6.00
N SER A 61 -2.29 20.22 5.74
CA SER A 61 -3.50 20.88 6.22
C SER A 61 -3.61 20.64 7.71
N LYS A 62 -3.52 21.76 8.45
CA LYS A 62 -3.82 21.94 9.87
C LYS A 62 -5.15 21.32 10.31
#